data_AF-A0A962VQR3-F1
#
_entry.id   AF-A0A962VQR3-F1
#
_cell.length_a   1.000
_cell.length_b   1.000
_cell.length_c   1.000
_cell.angle_alpha   90.00
_cell.angle_beta   90.00
_cell.angle_gamma   90.00
#
_symmetry.space_group_name_H-M   'P 1'
#
loop_
_entity.id
_entity.type
_entity.pdbx_description
1 polymer ?
#
loop_
_entity_poly.entity_id
_entity_poly.type
_entity_poly.pdbx_seq_one_letter_code
_entity_poly.pdbx_strand_id
1 'polypeptide(L)'
;RERVFRDQLIRSTLSIASNIAEGYGRGSQRDRVHFLRYARASCNEAWTQLQIGIDAEIIDAETAKPLANEAVEIARMIGGLIRYFESATD
;
A
#
# COMPACT_ATOMS: atom_id res chain seq x y z
N ARG A 1 -7.08 -6.80 21.13
CA ARG A 1 -7.26 -5.60 20.27
C ARG A 1 -5.95 -5.26 19.54
N GLU A 2 -4.86 -4.98 20.28
CA GLU A 2 -3.55 -4.63 19.71
C GLU A 2 -2.93 -5.70 18.80
N ARG A 3 -3.02 -6.98 19.16
CA ARG A 3 -2.51 -8.08 18.32
C ARG A 3 -3.15 -8.08 16.92
N VAL A 4 -4.48 -7.99 16.87
CA VAL A 4 -5.22 -8.00 15.60
C VAL A 4 -4.88 -6.75 14.77
N PHE A 5 -4.81 -5.58 15.39
CA PHE A 5 -4.39 -4.34 14.73
C PHE A 5 -3.00 -4.48 14.11
N ARG A 6 -2.01 -4.91 14.92
CA ARG A 6 -0.63 -5.09 14.47
C ARG A 6 -0.55 -6.08 13.31
N ASP A 7 -1.27 -7.20 13.42
CA ASP A 7 -1.27 -8.22 12.37
C ASP A 7 -1.88 -7.67 11.05
N GLN A 8 -2.94 -6.86 11.09
CA GLN A 8 -3.50 -6.22 9.89
C GLN A 8 -2.56 -5.15 9.29
N LEU A 9 -1.92 -4.34 10.14
CA LEU A 9 -0.95 -3.35 9.68
C LEU A 9 0.28 -4.01 9.05
N ILE A 10 0.79 -5.10 9.63
CA ILE A 10 1.90 -5.88 9.05
C ILE A 10 1.49 -6.50 7.71
N ARG A 11 0.31 -7.12 7.64
CA ARG A 11 -0.16 -7.78 6.40
C ARG A 11 -0.34 -6.78 5.26
N SER A 12 -0.97 -5.64 5.52
CA SER A 12 -1.16 -4.59 4.51
C SER A 12 0.18 -4.01 4.05
N THR A 13 1.10 -3.68 4.96
CA THR A 13 2.41 -3.12 4.59
C THR A 13 3.29 -4.11 3.81
N LEU A 14 3.40 -5.37 4.24
CA LEU A 14 4.12 -6.41 3.50
C LEU A 14 3.52 -6.65 2.10
N SER A 15 2.18 -6.63 2.01
CA SER A 15 1.45 -6.82 0.75
C SER A 15 1.79 -5.78 -0.31
N ILE A 16 2.15 -4.54 0.07
CA ILE A 16 2.56 -3.50 -0.88
C ILE A 16 3.79 -3.96 -1.67
N ALA A 17 4.87 -4.31 -0.97
CA ALA A 17 6.12 -4.73 -1.59
C ALA A 17 5.96 -6.08 -2.32
N SER A 18 5.24 -7.04 -1.73
CA SER A 18 4.99 -8.34 -2.35
C SER A 18 4.27 -8.21 -3.69
N ASN A 19 3.21 -7.40 -3.76
CA ASN A 19 2.49 -7.19 -5.02
C ASN A 19 3.33 -6.45 -6.06
N ILE A 20 4.15 -5.47 -5.67
CA ILE A 20 5.07 -4.81 -6.61
C ILE A 20 6.03 -5.86 -7.21
N ALA A 21 6.70 -6.64 -6.36
CA ALA A 21 7.64 -7.66 -6.81
C ALA A 21 6.97 -8.71 -7.71
N GLU A 22 5.79 -9.18 -7.32
CA GLU A 22 5.03 -10.17 -8.09
C GLU A 22 4.63 -9.63 -9.46
N GLY A 23 4.15 -8.39 -9.54
CA GLY A 23 3.80 -7.73 -10.79
C GLY A 23 4.98 -7.58 -11.76
N TYR A 24 6.18 -7.30 -11.22
CA TYR A 24 7.41 -7.25 -12.03
C TYR A 24 7.87 -8.64 -12.51
N GLY A 25 7.55 -9.70 -11.75
CA GLY A 25 7.79 -11.09 -12.16
C GLY A 25 6.83 -11.63 -13.22
N ARG A 26 5.78 -10.88 -13.60
CA ARG A 26 4.83 -11.29 -14.65
C ARG A 26 5.33 -10.91 -16.05
N GLY A 27 4.83 -11.64 -17.05
CA GLY A 27 5.28 -11.54 -18.44
C GLY A 27 4.67 -10.40 -19.26
N SER A 28 3.61 -9.74 -18.79
CA SER A 28 2.92 -8.68 -19.53
C SER A 28 2.78 -7.39 -18.74
N GLN A 29 2.73 -6.24 -19.44
CA GLN A 29 2.45 -4.94 -18.82
C GLN A 29 1.06 -4.92 -18.15
N ARG A 30 0.07 -5.60 -18.74
CA ARG A 30 -1.28 -5.73 -18.20
C ARG A 30 -1.27 -6.41 -16.82
N ASP A 31 -0.54 -7.51 -16.69
CA ASP A 31 -0.42 -8.21 -15.41
C ASP A 31 0.32 -7.34 -14.40
N ARG A 32 1.38 -6.65 -14.81
CA ARG A 32 2.11 -5.71 -13.95
C ARG A 32 1.18 -4.65 -13.38
N VAL A 33 0.37 -4.01 -14.23
CA VAL A 33 -0.62 -3.00 -13.80
C VAL A 33 -1.63 -3.60 -12.82
N HIS A 34 -2.10 -4.83 -13.06
CA HIS A 34 -3.03 -5.52 -12.17
C HIS A 34 -2.45 -5.66 -10.74
N PHE A 35 -1.21 -6.13 -10.62
CA PHE A 35 -0.53 -6.25 -9.33
C PHE A 35 -0.20 -4.90 -8.69
N LEU A 36 0.19 -3.89 -9.47
CA LEU A 36 0.39 -2.52 -8.95
C LEU A 36 -0.92 -1.93 -8.38
N ARG A 37 -2.09 -2.26 -8.94
CA ARG A 37 -3.38 -1.87 -8.37
C ARG A 37 -3.62 -2.51 -6.99
N TYR A 38 -3.23 -3.78 -6.80
CA TYR A 38 -3.28 -4.42 -5.49
C TYR A 38 -2.31 -3.75 -4.50
N ALA A 39 -1.07 -3.47 -4.91
CA ALA A 39 -0.11 -2.76 -4.06
C ALA A 39 -0.67 -1.40 -3.60
N ARG A 40 -1.27 -0.63 -4.52
CA ARG A 40 -1.91 0.65 -4.20
C ARG A 40 -3.10 0.49 -3.25
N ALA A 41 -3.90 -0.57 -3.40
CA ALA A 41 -4.99 -0.87 -2.47
C ALA A 41 -4.46 -1.18 -1.06
N SER A 42 -3.35 -1.94 -0.95
CA SER A 42 -2.70 -2.26 0.32
C SER A 42 -2.14 -1.00 1.02
N CYS A 43 -1.68 0.02 0.27
CA CYS A 43 -1.33 1.32 0.85
C CYS A 43 -2.52 1.99 1.54
N ASN A 44 -3.71 1.96 0.91
CA ASN A 44 -4.92 2.53 1.49
C ASN A 44 -5.37 1.75 2.74
N GLU A 45 -5.20 0.43 2.75
CA GLU A 45 -5.48 -0.41 3.91
C GLU A 45 -4.53 -0.07 5.07
N ALA A 46 -3.22 0.03 4.81
CA ALA A 46 -2.22 0.41 5.81
C ALA A 46 -2.53 1.80 6.40
N TRP A 47 -2.85 2.78 5.54
CA TRP A 47 -3.28 4.12 5.98
C TRP A 47 -4.51 4.05 6.88
N THR A 48 -5.53 3.29 6.47
CA THR A 48 -6.77 3.12 7.25
C THR A 48 -6.50 2.48 8.59
N GLN A 49 -5.66 1.45 8.65
CA GLN A 49 -5.25 0.86 9.93
C GLN A 49 -4.57 1.91 10.81
N LEU A 50 -3.62 2.69 10.29
CA LEU A 50 -2.96 3.74 11.08
C LEU A 50 -3.95 4.76 11.65
N GLN A 51 -4.97 5.19 10.90
CA GLN A 51 -6.03 6.06 11.43
C GLN A 51 -6.83 5.37 12.54
N ILE A 52 -7.26 4.13 12.33
CA ILE A 52 -7.96 3.34 13.35
C ILE A 52 -7.10 3.18 14.60
N GLY A 53 -5.79 2.99 14.44
CA GLY A 53 -4.84 2.86 15.54
C GLY A 53 -4.73 4.12 16.40
N ILE A 54 -4.77 5.30 15.76
CA ILE A 54 -4.83 6.60 16.44
C ILE A 54 -6.14 6.74 17.20
N ASP A 55 -7.28 6.55 16.53
CA ASP A 55 -8.62 6.70 17.12
C ASP A 55 -8.87 5.71 18.27
N ALA A 56 -8.22 4.54 18.20
CA ALA A 56 -8.29 3.50 19.22
C ALA A 56 -7.28 3.68 20.37
N GLU A 57 -6.44 4.72 20.32
CA GLU A 57 -5.33 4.98 21.26
C GLU A 57 -4.33 3.80 21.37
N ILE A 58 -4.16 3.03 20.28
CA ILE A 58 -3.22 1.90 20.20
C ILE A 58 -1.81 2.38 19.81
N ILE A 59 -1.73 3.46 19.02
CA ILE A 59 -0.50 4.11 18.58
C ILE A 59 -0.71 5.61 18.68
N ASP A 60 0.32 6.33 19.11
CA ASP A 60 0.23 7.77 19.22
C ASP A 60 0.23 8.45 17.84
N ALA A 61 -0.43 9.60 17.77
CA ALA A 61 -0.58 10.34 16.52
C ALA A 61 0.77 10.84 15.96
N GLU A 62 1.74 11.14 16.83
CA GLU A 62 3.06 11.64 16.40
C GLU A 62 3.87 10.55 15.68
N THR A 63 3.72 9.29 16.10
CA THR A 63 4.29 8.12 15.42
C THR A 63 3.49 7.73 14.17
N ALA A 64 2.15 7.72 14.26
CA ALA A 64 1.32 7.18 13.19
C ALA A 64 1.14 8.12 11.98
N LYS A 65 1.09 9.45 12.19
CA LYS A 65 0.89 10.42 11.09
C LYS A 65 2.01 10.39 10.03
N PRO A 66 3.31 10.37 10.39
CA PRO A 66 4.38 10.24 9.40
C PRO A 66 4.24 8.97 8.55
N LEU A 67 3.94 7.83 9.17
CA LEU A 67 3.73 6.55 8.48
C LEU A 67 2.51 6.59 7.55
N ALA A 68 1.44 7.27 7.97
CA ALA A 68 0.25 7.46 7.15
C ALA A 68 0.56 8.33 5.92
N ASN A 69 1.33 9.40 6.10
CA ASN A 69 1.77 10.25 4.99
C ASN A 69 2.64 9.48 4.00
N GLU A 70 3.55 8.64 4.49
CA GLU A 70 4.38 7.77 3.65
C GLU A 70 3.53 6.78 2.86
N ALA A 71 2.52 6.15 3.47
CA ALA A 71 1.60 5.26 2.76
C ALA A 71 0.86 5.99 1.61
N VAL A 72 0.45 7.26 1.82
CA VAL A 72 -0.16 8.09 0.78
C VAL A 72 0.83 8.43 -0.33
N GLU A 73 2.07 8.78 0.01
CA GLU A 73 3.13 9.08 -0.97
C GLU A 73 3.42 7.86 -1.86
N ILE A 74 3.61 6.69 -1.25
CA ILE A 74 3.82 5.42 -1.96
C ILE A 74 2.62 5.12 -2.88
N ALA A 75 1.39 5.31 -2.41
CA ALA A 75 0.19 5.11 -3.23
C ALA A 75 0.17 6.04 -4.47
N ARG A 76 0.66 7.28 -4.33
CA ARG A 76 0.78 8.24 -5.44
C ARG A 76 1.86 7.82 -6.43
N MET A 77 3.02 7.35 -5.94
CA MET A 77 4.11 6.82 -6.78
C MET A 77 3.64 5.61 -7.59
N ILE A 78 2.98 4.65 -6.94
CA ILE A 78 2.40 3.47 -7.61
C ILE A 78 1.37 3.90 -8.66
N GLY A 79 0.53 4.91 -8.34
CA GLY A 79 -0.40 5.48 -9.32
C GLY A 79 0.30 6.09 -10.54
N GLY A 80 1.47 6.70 -10.36
CA GLY A 80 2.32 7.16 -11.46
C GLY A 80 2.84 6.01 -12.33
N LEU A 81 3.33 4.93 -11.70
CA LEU A 81 3.79 3.73 -12.40
C LEU A 81 2.68 3.05 -13.20
N ILE A 82 1.47 2.96 -12.63
CA ILE A 82 0.29 2.41 -13.33
C ILE A 82 0.04 3.20 -14.61
N ARG A 83 -0.05 4.53 -14.53
CA ARG A 83 -0.29 5.39 -15.71
C ARG A 83 0.81 5.23 -16.77
N TYR A 84 2.07 5.13 -16.34
CA TYR A 84 3.20 4.91 -17.25
C TYR A 84 3.04 3.61 -18.05
N PHE A 85 2.79 2.48 -17.38
CA PHE A 85 2.63 1.20 -18.06
C PHE A 85 1.36 1.13 -18.91
N GLU A 86 0.27 1.77 -18.49
CA GLU A 86 -0.94 1.87 -19.31
C GLU A 86 -0.68 2.66 -20.60
N SER A 87 0.03 3.79 -20.54
CA SER A 87 0.38 4.59 -21.73
C SER A 87 1.43 3.95 -22.65
N ALA A 88 2.22 3.02 -22.14
CA ALA A 88 3.25 2.29 -22.91
C ALA A 88 2.69 1.02 -23.58
N THR A 89 1.39 0.77 -23.47
CA THR A 89 0.70 -0.37 -24.09
C THR A 89 -0.14 0.07 -25.31
N ASP A 90 -0.06 1.34 -25.69
CA ASP A 90 -0.60 1.91 -26.94
C ASP A 90 0.47 1.97 -28.04
#